data_AF-A0A3D4BLU5-F1
#
_entry.id   AF-A0A3D4BLU5-F1
#
_cell.length_a   1.000
_cell.length_b   1.000
_cell.length_c   1.000
_cell.angle_alpha   90.00
_cell.angle_beta   90.00
_cell.angle_gamma   90.00
#
_symmetry.space_group_name_H-M   'P 1'
#
loop_
_entity.id
_entity.type
_entity.pdbx_description
1 polymer ?
#
loop_
_entity_poly.entity_id
_entity_poly.type
_entity_poly.pdbx_seq_one_letter_code
_entity_poly.pdbx_strand_id
1 'polypeptide(L)'
;MNDVNMNVINFYKVLKSKGQELEQKIKETLHSRETYRKALFIYDCPRLFNDDSVTRAWAFYVVTNQGFLNKIGSRGYDRERRSSVVFKNKVDMFGMDLMDRLRHTQIEQNDAYKVIQSRDRVDAFIYADPPYIGTNQGHYGGYEKEHFIRDLEVLANIK
;
A
#
# COMPACT_ATOMS: atom_id res chain seq x y z
N MET A 1 -0.19 -12.47 1.36
CA MET A 1 0.50 -11.21 1.04
C MET A 1 1.30 -10.78 2.25
N ASN A 2 2.42 -10.07 2.06
CA ASN A 2 3.24 -9.54 3.15
C ASN A 2 3.74 -8.15 2.79
N ASP A 3 3.70 -7.20 3.72
CA ASP A 3 4.24 -5.85 3.53
C ASP A 3 4.71 -5.28 4.88
N VAL A 4 5.86 -4.60 4.90
CA VAL A 4 6.41 -4.01 6.12
C VAL A 4 5.70 -2.71 6.54
N ASN A 5 5.00 -2.05 5.62
CA ASN A 5 4.34 -0.77 5.86
C ASN A 5 2.99 -0.97 6.57
N MET A 6 2.89 -0.55 7.83
CA MET A 6 1.65 -0.67 8.63
C MET A 6 0.42 0.00 8.00
N ASN A 7 0.61 1.05 7.18
CA ASN A 7 -0.52 1.74 6.54
C ASN A 7 -1.15 0.88 5.44
N VAL A 8 -0.36 0.01 4.79
CA VAL A 8 -0.85 -0.99 3.82
C VAL A 8 -1.75 -2.00 4.52
N ILE A 9 -1.34 -2.49 5.68
CA ILE A 9 -2.12 -3.44 6.49
C ILE A 9 -3.44 -2.81 6.93
N ASN A 10 -3.40 -1.58 7.45
CA ASN A 10 -4.61 -0.86 7.83
C ASN A 10 -5.56 -0.69 6.63
N PHE A 11 -5.02 -0.30 5.47
CA PHE A 11 -5.79 -0.12 4.25
C PHE A 11 -6.53 -1.40 3.85
N TYR A 12 -5.85 -2.53 3.78
CA TYR A 12 -6.51 -3.80 3.42
C TYR A 12 -7.48 -4.31 4.48
N LYS A 13 -7.18 -4.09 5.77
CA LYS A 13 -8.11 -4.40 6.88
C LYS A 13 -9.41 -3.62 6.71
N VAL A 14 -9.32 -2.31 6.45
CA VAL A 14 -10.49 -1.45 6.20
C VAL A 14 -11.20 -1.86 4.91
N LEU A 15 -10.48 -2.15 3.83
CA LEU A 15 -11.09 -2.60 2.58
C LEU A 15 -11.95 -3.86 2.78
N LYS A 16 -11.51 -4.79 3.63
CA LYS A 16 -12.25 -6.03 3.95
C LYS A 16 -13.44 -5.82 4.88
N SER A 17 -13.36 -4.87 5.81
CA SER A 17 -14.33 -4.74 6.92
C SER A 17 -15.28 -3.55 6.78
N LYS A 18 -14.82 -2.47 6.16
CA LYS A 18 -15.48 -1.16 6.05
C LYS A 18 -15.27 -0.57 4.64
N GLY A 19 -15.21 -1.43 3.63
CA GLY A 19 -14.88 -1.03 2.26
C GLY A 19 -15.83 0.02 1.69
N GLN A 20 -17.13 -0.08 1.98
CA GLN A 20 -18.14 0.91 1.55
C GLN A 20 -17.91 2.29 2.18
N GLU A 21 -17.60 2.36 3.48
CA GLU A 21 -17.28 3.63 4.16
C GLU A 21 -16.03 4.28 3.54
N LEU A 22 -15.00 3.47 3.26
CA LEU A 22 -13.78 3.93 2.62
C LEU A 22 -14.03 4.43 1.19
N GLU A 23 -14.80 3.68 0.39
CA GLU A 23 -15.19 4.04 -0.97
C GLU A 23 -15.91 5.39 -0.99
N GLN A 24 -16.89 5.58 -0.11
CA GLN A 24 -17.63 6.84 0.01
C GLN A 24 -16.68 8.01 0.32
N LYS A 25 -15.80 7.83 1.31
CA LYS A 25 -14.82 8.87 1.70
C LYS A 25 -13.84 9.20 0.56
N ILE A 26 -13.44 8.20 -0.24
CA ILE A 26 -12.59 8.39 -1.42
C ILE A 26 -13.35 9.17 -2.51
N LYS A 27 -14.62 8.85 -2.79
CA LYS A 27 -15.45 9.56 -3.78
C LYS A 27 -15.67 11.03 -3.44
N GLU A 28 -15.78 11.36 -2.16
CA GLU A 28 -15.90 12.74 -1.67
C GLU A 28 -14.57 13.52 -1.68
N THR A 29 -13.46 12.88 -2.03
CA THR A 29 -12.13 13.49 -1.93
C THR A 29 -11.91 14.54 -3.02
N LEU A 30 -11.67 15.77 -2.59
CA LEU A 30 -11.25 16.86 -3.48
C LEU A 30 -9.79 16.70 -3.93
N HIS A 31 -9.50 17.01 -5.20
CA HIS A 31 -8.13 17.12 -5.72
C HIS A 31 -7.47 18.45 -5.33
N SER A 32 -7.36 18.71 -4.02
CA SER A 32 -6.86 19.99 -3.48
C SER A 32 -5.53 19.83 -2.74
N ARG A 33 -4.76 20.92 -2.66
CA ARG A 33 -3.47 20.93 -1.94
C ARG A 33 -3.65 20.76 -0.43
N GLU A 34 -4.74 21.30 0.11
CA GLU A 34 -5.07 21.16 1.53
C GLU A 34 -5.49 19.72 1.87
N THR A 35 -6.31 19.10 1.03
CA THR A 35 -6.69 17.68 1.17
C THR A 35 -5.46 16.78 1.19
N TYR A 36 -4.52 16.99 0.26
CA TYR A 36 -3.28 16.22 0.21
C TYR A 36 -2.41 16.43 1.46
N ARG A 37 -2.27 17.67 1.94
CA ARG A 37 -1.51 17.97 3.16
C ARG A 37 -2.09 17.28 4.39
N LYS A 38 -3.42 17.32 4.56
CA LYS A 38 -4.10 16.61 5.65
C LYS A 38 -3.88 15.10 5.57
N ALA A 39 -4.05 14.52 4.38
CA ALA A 39 -3.80 13.11 4.15
C ALA A 39 -2.34 12.73 4.45
N LEU A 40 -1.37 13.56 4.05
CA LEU A 40 0.05 13.34 4.34
C LEU A 40 0.34 13.35 5.84
N PHE A 41 -0.22 14.32 6.57
CA PHE A 41 -0.09 14.36 8.04
C PHE A 41 -0.63 13.10 8.71
N ILE A 42 -1.81 12.62 8.29
CA ILE A 42 -2.39 11.36 8.82
C ILE A 42 -1.50 10.15 8.47
N TYR A 43 -0.98 10.10 7.25
CA TYR A 43 -0.10 9.03 6.79
C TYR A 43 1.21 8.97 7.60
N ASP A 44 1.82 10.13 7.90
CA ASP A 44 3.08 10.26 8.63
C ASP A 44 2.90 10.08 10.15
N CYS A 45 1.72 10.42 10.69
CA CYS A 45 1.41 10.31 12.12
C CYS A 45 0.28 9.30 12.42
N PRO A 46 0.35 8.04 11.96
CA PRO A 46 -0.77 7.11 12.00
C PRO A 46 -1.19 6.72 13.43
N ARG A 47 -0.27 6.83 14.41
CA ARG A 47 -0.57 6.55 15.83
C ARG A 47 -1.57 7.54 16.42
N LEU A 48 -1.58 8.80 15.95
CA LEU A 48 -2.55 9.81 16.40
C LEU A 48 -3.97 9.53 15.92
N PHE A 49 -4.11 8.65 14.92
CA PHE A 49 -5.39 8.26 14.31
C PHE A 49 -5.67 6.78 14.51
N ASN A 50 -5.13 6.17 15.57
CA ASN A 50 -5.24 4.73 15.79
C ASN A 50 -6.69 4.22 15.83
N ASP A 51 -7.60 5.02 16.40
CA ASP A 51 -9.01 4.69 16.53
C ASP A 51 -9.81 4.99 15.23
N ASP A 52 -9.23 5.73 14.29
CA ASP A 52 -9.85 6.08 13.01
C ASP A 52 -9.15 5.38 11.83
N SER A 53 -9.33 4.06 11.80
CA SER A 53 -8.80 3.19 10.74
C SER A 53 -9.24 3.61 9.32
N VAL A 54 -10.49 4.07 9.14
CA VAL A 54 -11.03 4.47 7.84
C VAL A 54 -10.33 5.74 7.33
N THR A 55 -10.16 6.75 8.19
CA THR A 55 -9.42 7.96 7.82
C THR A 55 -7.95 7.65 7.52
N ARG A 56 -7.32 6.72 8.25
CA ARG A 56 -5.96 6.25 7.93
C ARG A 56 -5.88 5.57 6.57
N ALA A 57 -6.84 4.70 6.24
CA ALA A 57 -6.90 4.03 4.95
C ALA A 57 -7.14 5.02 3.81
N TRP A 58 -8.03 5.99 4.02
CA TRP A 58 -8.26 7.09 3.10
C TRP A 58 -6.99 7.93 2.88
N ALA A 59 -6.29 8.28 3.95
CA ALA A 59 -5.05 9.05 3.85
C ALA A 59 -3.99 8.33 3.01
N PHE A 60 -3.80 7.03 3.26
CA PHE A 60 -2.94 6.16 2.44
C PHE A 60 -3.34 6.18 0.96
N TYR A 61 -4.63 6.03 0.64
CA TYR A 61 -5.12 6.08 -0.73
C TYR A 61 -4.86 7.44 -1.40
N VAL A 62 -5.09 8.54 -0.69
CA VAL A 62 -4.91 9.89 -1.24
C VAL A 62 -3.45 10.18 -1.54
N VAL A 63 -2.54 9.91 -0.59
CA VAL A 63 -1.12 10.26 -0.78
C VAL A 63 -0.43 9.42 -1.85
N THR A 64 -0.85 8.17 -2.02
CA THR A 64 -0.33 7.28 -3.07
C THR A 64 -0.87 7.64 -4.46
N ASN A 65 -2.11 8.13 -4.56
CA ASN A 65 -2.76 8.36 -5.85
C ASN A 65 -2.77 9.81 -6.34
N GLN A 66 -2.67 10.78 -5.45
CA GLN A 66 -2.46 12.19 -5.81
C GLN A 66 -0.98 12.58 -5.85
N GLY A 67 -0.08 11.63 -5.60
CA GLY A 67 1.36 11.81 -5.70
C GLY A 67 1.81 12.05 -7.15
N PHE A 68 2.73 12.99 -7.42
CA PHE A 68 3.37 13.08 -8.75
C PHE A 68 4.15 11.79 -9.00
N LEU A 69 3.87 11.09 -10.10
CA LEU A 69 4.37 9.73 -10.36
C LEU A 69 4.11 8.77 -9.19
N ASN A 70 2.99 8.94 -8.48
CA ASN A 70 2.63 8.20 -7.26
C ASN A 70 3.65 8.34 -6.12
N LYS A 71 4.51 9.37 -6.15
CA LYS A 71 5.48 9.63 -5.09
C LYS A 71 4.84 10.36 -3.91
N ILE A 72 4.70 9.67 -2.79
CA ILE A 72 4.29 10.21 -1.48
C ILE A 72 5.16 11.43 -1.13
N GLY A 73 4.55 12.45 -0.53
CA GLY A 73 5.18 13.74 -0.24
C GLY A 73 5.25 14.71 -1.43
N SER A 74 4.92 14.30 -2.65
CA SER A 74 4.88 15.20 -3.82
C SER A 74 3.48 15.25 -4.43
N ARG A 75 2.75 16.37 -4.34
CA ARG A 75 1.41 16.44 -4.95
C ARG A 75 1.49 16.68 -6.45
N GLY A 76 0.82 15.85 -7.25
CA GLY A 76 0.60 16.07 -8.67
C GLY A 76 -0.39 17.20 -8.93
N TYR A 77 0.01 18.18 -9.74
CA TYR A 77 -0.86 19.23 -10.26
C TYR A 77 -0.34 19.70 -11.62
N ASP A 78 -1.26 20.15 -12.48
CA ASP A 78 -0.93 20.59 -13.82
C ASP A 78 -2.01 21.56 -14.35
N ARG A 79 -1.68 22.28 -15.43
CA ARG A 79 -2.58 23.26 -16.07
C ARG A 79 -3.69 22.61 -16.88
N GLU A 80 -3.49 21.38 -17.33
CA GLU A 80 -4.37 20.66 -18.27
C GLU A 80 -5.33 19.68 -17.57
N ARG A 81 -5.43 19.74 -16.24
CA ARG A 81 -6.28 18.87 -15.39
C ARG A 81 -5.96 17.37 -15.50
N ARG A 82 -4.81 16.97 -16.04
CA ARG A 82 -4.41 15.57 -16.21
C ARG A 82 -4.37 14.84 -14.87
N SER A 83 -3.76 15.45 -13.85
CA SER A 83 -3.62 14.88 -12.50
C SER A 83 -4.98 14.62 -11.86
N SER A 84 -5.94 15.54 -12.00
CA SER A 84 -7.29 15.36 -11.45
C SER A 84 -8.10 14.30 -12.20
N VAL A 85 -7.92 14.19 -13.52
CA VAL A 85 -8.59 13.15 -14.32
C VAL A 85 -8.04 11.78 -13.97
N VAL A 86 -6.71 11.63 -13.86
CA VAL A 86 -6.08 10.38 -13.44
C VAL A 86 -6.56 9.96 -12.06
N PHE A 87 -6.61 10.88 -11.10
CA PHE A 87 -7.15 10.57 -9.77
C PHE A 87 -8.61 10.12 -9.85
N LYS A 88 -9.46 10.85 -10.58
CA LYS A 88 -10.87 10.49 -10.76
C LYS A 88 -11.04 9.09 -11.36
N ASN A 89 -10.31 8.76 -12.42
CA ASN A 89 -10.35 7.43 -13.03
C ASN A 89 -10.01 6.32 -12.02
N LYS A 90 -9.01 6.54 -11.16
CA LYS A 90 -8.67 5.58 -10.10
C LYS A 90 -9.78 5.43 -9.06
N VAL A 91 -10.44 6.54 -8.69
CA VAL A 91 -11.63 6.53 -7.82
C VAL A 91 -12.75 5.73 -8.47
N ASP A 92 -13.01 5.93 -9.76
CA ASP A 92 -14.07 5.22 -10.49
C ASP A 92 -13.77 3.71 -10.63
N MET A 93 -12.49 3.33 -10.67
CA MET A 93 -12.04 1.93 -10.64
C MET A 93 -12.03 1.31 -9.23
N PHE A 94 -12.16 2.12 -8.17
CA PHE A 94 -12.17 1.63 -6.80
C PHE A 94 -13.57 1.06 -6.50
N GLY A 95 -13.71 -0.26 -6.54
CA GLY A 95 -15.01 -0.93 -6.42
C GLY A 95 -14.98 -2.24 -5.65
N MET A 96 -16.17 -2.82 -5.48
CA MET A 96 -16.43 -4.04 -4.69
C MET A 96 -15.60 -5.25 -5.14
N ASP A 97 -15.24 -5.33 -6.42
CA ASP A 97 -14.41 -6.42 -6.95
C ASP A 97 -13.06 -6.55 -6.23
N LEU A 98 -12.48 -5.41 -5.79
CA LEU A 98 -11.24 -5.43 -4.99
C LEU A 98 -11.47 -6.06 -3.61
N MET A 99 -12.65 -5.84 -3.01
CA MET A 99 -13.01 -6.40 -1.71
C MET A 99 -13.17 -7.92 -1.81
N ASP A 100 -13.83 -8.39 -2.86
CA ASP A 100 -14.07 -9.82 -3.08
C ASP A 100 -12.78 -10.59 -3.37
N ARG A 101 -11.87 -10.02 -4.17
CA ARG A 101 -10.55 -10.61 -4.43
C ARG A 101 -9.72 -10.83 -3.16
N LEU A 102 -9.95 -10.03 -2.12
CA LEU A 102 -9.18 -10.08 -0.87
C LEU A 102 -9.85 -10.91 0.23
N ARG A 103 -11.07 -11.41 -0.01
CA ARG A 103 -11.89 -12.08 1.02
C ARG A 103 -11.16 -13.24 1.70
N HIS A 104 -10.44 -14.04 0.91
CA HIS A 104 -9.71 -15.22 1.38
C HIS A 104 -8.18 -15.00 1.51
N THR A 105 -7.73 -13.75 1.37
CA THR A 105 -6.30 -13.42 1.43
C THR A 105 -5.85 -13.19 2.87
N GLN A 106 -4.79 -13.90 3.27
CA GLN A 106 -4.03 -13.59 4.49
C GLN A 106 -2.98 -12.51 4.20
N ILE A 107 -2.87 -11.52 5.08
CA ILE A 107 -1.97 -10.39 4.93
C ILE A 107 -1.12 -10.28 6.19
N GLU A 108 0.20 -10.37 6.02
CA GLU A 108 1.22 -10.36 7.08
C GLU A 108 2.00 -9.03 7.06
N GLN A 109 2.61 -8.69 8.20
CA GLN A 109 3.56 -7.59 8.33
C GLN A 109 4.82 -8.09 9.04
N ASN A 110 5.60 -8.92 8.34
CA ASN A 110 6.76 -9.59 8.90
C ASN A 110 7.94 -9.57 7.93
N ASP A 111 9.11 -9.99 8.40
CA ASP A 111 10.28 -10.15 7.54
C ASP A 111 9.98 -11.21 6.45
N ALA A 112 10.37 -10.92 5.21
CA ALA A 112 10.04 -11.74 4.06
C ALA A 112 10.46 -13.21 4.25
N TYR A 113 11.70 -13.46 4.70
CA TYR A 113 12.18 -14.82 4.95
C TYR A 113 11.31 -15.63 5.93
N LYS A 114 10.78 -15.01 6.99
CA LYS A 114 9.89 -15.68 7.95
C LYS A 114 8.57 -16.08 7.31
N VAL A 115 8.03 -15.21 6.44
CA VAL A 115 6.80 -15.52 5.69
C VAL A 115 7.06 -16.63 4.68
N ILE A 116 8.18 -16.60 3.96
CA ILE A 116 8.56 -17.65 3.01
C ILE A 116 8.63 -19.00 3.74
N GLN A 117 9.38 -19.10 4.83
CA GLN A 117 9.54 -20.34 5.60
C GLN A 117 8.23 -20.88 6.17
N SER A 118 7.39 -20.00 6.72
CA SER A 118 6.10 -20.44 7.29
C SER A 118 5.09 -20.91 6.24
N ARG A 119 5.32 -20.59 4.96
CA ARG A 119 4.47 -20.96 3.83
C ARG A 119 5.13 -22.03 2.94
N ASP A 120 6.28 -22.56 3.35
CA ASP A 120 7.00 -23.65 2.68
C ASP A 120 6.17 -24.96 2.67
N ARG A 121 5.55 -25.24 1.54
CA ARG A 121 4.78 -26.46 1.27
C ARG A 121 4.99 -26.87 -0.18
N VAL A 122 4.89 -28.17 -0.45
CA VAL A 122 5.11 -28.77 -1.79
C VAL A 122 4.17 -28.21 -2.86
N ASP A 123 2.98 -27.75 -2.46
CA ASP A 123 1.97 -27.15 -3.32
C ASP A 123 1.98 -25.61 -3.31
N ALA A 124 2.91 -24.99 -2.59
CA ALA A 124 3.00 -23.53 -2.51
C ALA A 124 3.72 -22.95 -3.73
N PHE A 125 3.16 -21.87 -4.27
CA PHE A 125 3.84 -21.01 -5.23
C PHE A 125 4.22 -19.69 -4.55
N ILE A 126 5.52 -19.37 -4.52
CA ILE A 126 6.04 -18.15 -3.90
C ILE A 126 6.48 -17.18 -5.00
N TYR A 127 5.79 -16.04 -5.06
CA TYR A 127 6.22 -14.89 -5.86
C TYR A 127 6.90 -13.87 -4.95
N ALA A 128 8.16 -13.56 -5.23
CA ALA A 128 8.96 -12.60 -4.47
C ALA A 128 9.45 -11.48 -5.39
N ASP A 129 9.10 -10.23 -5.03
CA ASP A 129 9.54 -9.02 -5.72
C ASP A 129 10.14 -8.04 -4.69
N PRO A 130 11.37 -8.31 -4.21
CA PRO A 130 12.00 -7.47 -3.19
C PRO A 130 12.48 -6.14 -3.78
N PRO A 131 12.72 -5.11 -2.95
CA PRO A 131 13.36 -3.88 -3.41
C PRO A 131 14.72 -4.17 -4.08
N TYR A 132 14.96 -3.63 -5.27
CA TYR A 132 16.19 -3.90 -5.99
C TYR A 132 17.39 -3.22 -5.33
N ILE A 133 18.47 -3.98 -5.12
CA ILE A 133 19.71 -3.49 -4.52
C ILE A 133 20.48 -2.60 -5.51
N GLY A 134 21.11 -1.54 -5.00
CA GLY A 134 21.86 -0.59 -5.83
C GLY A 134 20.98 0.33 -6.70
N THR A 135 19.67 0.33 -6.52
CA THR A 135 18.73 1.23 -7.21
C THR A 135 17.99 2.14 -6.23
N ASN A 136 17.22 3.09 -6.75
CA ASN A 136 16.26 3.84 -5.93
C ASN A 136 15.08 2.92 -5.57
N GLN A 137 14.93 2.60 -4.29
CA GLN A 137 13.89 1.70 -3.76
C GLN A 137 12.52 2.38 -3.55
N GLY A 138 12.37 3.64 -3.98
CA GLY A 138 11.09 4.35 -4.02
C GLY A 138 10.54 4.62 -2.63
N HIS A 139 9.38 4.03 -2.31
CA HIS A 139 8.70 4.15 -1.02
C HIS A 139 9.25 3.24 0.07
N TYR A 140 10.14 2.33 -0.33
CA TYR A 140 10.86 1.44 0.56
C TYR A 140 12.29 1.93 0.73
N GLY A 141 12.94 1.51 1.81
CA GLY A 141 14.33 1.79 2.09
C GLY A 141 14.87 0.83 3.14
N GLY A 142 16.20 0.73 3.23
CA GLY A 142 16.88 -0.17 4.16
C GLY A 142 16.90 -1.64 3.72
N TYR A 143 16.52 -1.95 2.48
CA TYR A 143 16.72 -3.28 1.93
C TYR A 143 18.13 -3.37 1.31
N GLU A 144 19.04 -4.06 2.01
CA GLU A 144 20.45 -4.11 1.67
C GLU A 144 20.83 -5.46 1.06
N LYS A 145 22.10 -5.60 0.65
CA LYS A 145 22.61 -6.80 -0.01
C LYS A 145 22.46 -8.04 0.88
N GLU A 146 22.63 -7.86 2.18
CA GLU A 146 22.52 -8.87 3.23
C GLU A 146 21.08 -9.40 3.31
N HIS A 147 20.09 -8.51 3.17
CA HIS A 147 18.67 -8.89 3.12
C HIS A 147 18.37 -9.69 1.85
N PHE A 148 18.89 -9.24 0.70
CA PHE A 148 18.75 -9.95 -0.56
C PHE A 148 19.33 -11.35 -0.53
N ILE A 149 20.57 -11.50 -0.02
CA ILE A 149 21.22 -12.81 0.08
C ILE A 149 20.42 -13.73 1.01
N ARG A 150 20.04 -13.26 2.20
CA ARG A 150 19.24 -14.05 3.15
C ARG A 150 17.93 -14.54 2.52
N ASP A 151 17.18 -13.65 1.88
CA ASP A 151 15.88 -13.99 1.32
C ASP A 151 16.04 -14.95 0.11
N LEU A 152 17.09 -14.80 -0.70
CA LEU A 152 17.45 -15.71 -1.79
C LEU A 152 17.85 -17.10 -1.28
N GLU A 153 18.65 -17.17 -0.21
CA GLU A 153 19.05 -18.44 0.41
C GLU A 153 17.82 -19.19 0.94
N VAL A 154 16.87 -18.50 1.56
CA VAL A 154 15.62 -19.14 2.00
C VAL A 154 14.82 -19.66 0.80
N LEU A 155 14.66 -18.87 -0.26
CA LEU A 155 13.94 -19.28 -1.47
C LEU A 155 14.59 -20.47 -2.18
N ALA A 156 15.92 -20.57 -2.18
CA ALA A 156 16.62 -21.68 -2.79
C ALA A 156 16.42 -23.03 -2.05
N ASN A 157 15.91 -23.00 -0.81
CA ASN A 157 15.77 -24.16 0.06
C ASN A 157 14.31 -24.51 0.39
N ILE A 158 13.33 -23.91 -0.28
CA ILE A 158 11.91 -24.31 -0.16
C ILE A 158 11.66 -25.65 -0.87
N LYS A 159 10.61 -26.36 -0.46
CA LYS A 159 10.23 -27.71 -0.91
C LYS A 159 9.61 -27.78 -2.31
#